data_AF-C8X787-F1
#
_entry.id   AF-C8X787-F1
#
_cell.length_a   1.000
_cell.length_b   1.000
_cell.length_c   1.000
_cell.angle_alpha   90.00
_cell.angle_beta   90.00
_cell.angle_gamma   90.00
#
_symmetry.space_group_name_H-M   'P 1'
#
loop_
_entity.id
_entity.type
_entity.pdbx_description
1 polymer ?
#
loop_
_entity_poly.entity_id
_entity_poly.type
_entity_poly.pdbx_seq_one_letter_code
_entity_poly.pdbx_strand_id
1 'polypeptide(L)'
;MVSDGQPRSHLLGTFARIVTEEMAGERKAASDPNWKGRLLSEVLEETGGQYEYVLDIPDRVMADLQRHVDLVDDPVARQVLETGRLVVPFENLNGLDPATTRVALGFGFGGHPA
;
A
#
# COMPACT_ATOMS: atom_id res chain seq x y z
N MET A 1 -33.90 15.35 -5.80
CA MET A 1 -32.61 15.44 -6.50
C MET A 1 -31.60 14.80 -5.59
N VAL A 2 -31.21 13.57 -5.89
CA VAL A 2 -30.22 12.83 -5.10
C VAL A 2 -28.88 13.03 -5.80
N SER A 3 -28.07 13.90 -5.26
CA SER A 3 -26.64 13.91 -5.53
C SER A 3 -25.99 14.12 -4.17
N ASP A 4 -26.06 13.04 -3.39
CA ASP A 4 -25.30 12.86 -2.17
C ASP A 4 -23.83 12.84 -2.60
N GLY A 5 -23.24 14.03 -2.65
CA GLY A 5 -21.82 14.21 -2.84
C GLY A 5 -21.12 13.76 -1.57
N GLN A 6 -21.07 12.44 -1.35
CA GLN A 6 -20.17 11.88 -0.35
C GLN A 6 -18.77 12.43 -0.67
N PRO A 7 -18.11 13.15 0.26
CA PRO A 7 -16.71 13.47 0.08
C PRO A 7 -16.00 12.11 -0.01
N ARG A 8 -15.40 11.85 -1.17
CA ARG A 8 -14.52 10.69 -1.38
C ARG A 8 -13.57 10.66 -0.19
N SER A 9 -13.76 9.68 0.68
CA SER A 9 -13.01 9.58 1.93
C SER A 9 -11.55 9.29 1.56
N HIS A 10 -10.76 10.34 1.48
CA HIS A 10 -9.35 10.33 1.12
C HIS A 10 -8.50 9.94 2.33
N LEU A 11 -8.68 8.72 2.83
CA LEU A 11 -7.87 8.17 3.91
C LEU A 11 -6.62 7.55 3.27
N LEU A 12 -5.44 7.87 3.79
CA LEU A 12 -4.21 7.16 3.41
C LEU A 12 -4.47 5.65 3.55
N GLY A 13 -4.32 4.91 2.45
CA GLY A 13 -4.64 3.48 2.40
C GLY A 13 -3.40 2.64 2.10
N THR A 14 -3.30 1.49 2.75
CA THR A 14 -2.32 0.44 2.42
C THR A 14 -2.96 -0.61 1.52
N PHE A 15 -2.15 -1.29 0.71
CA PHE A 15 -2.60 -2.43 -0.07
C PHE A 15 -1.60 -3.57 -0.04
N ALA A 16 -2.16 -4.79 -0.08
CA ALA A 16 -1.44 -6.03 -0.30
C ALA A 16 -2.23 -6.89 -1.29
N ARG A 17 -1.67 -7.10 -2.48
CA ARG A 17 -2.36 -7.79 -3.58
C ARG A 17 -1.45 -8.73 -4.35
N ILE A 18 -2.05 -9.81 -4.85
CA ILE A 18 -1.39 -10.75 -5.76
C ILE A 18 -1.09 -10.01 -7.08
N VAL A 19 0.13 -10.17 -7.59
CA VAL A 19 0.52 -9.61 -8.89
C VAL A 19 0.12 -10.61 -9.98
N THR A 20 -0.90 -10.25 -10.76
CA THR A 20 -1.30 -10.99 -11.96
C THR A 20 -0.37 -10.67 -13.13
N GLU A 21 -0.43 -11.46 -14.20
CA GLU A 21 0.36 -11.19 -15.43
C GLU A 21 0.00 -9.84 -16.06
N GLU A 22 -1.28 -9.46 -16.04
CA GLU A 22 -1.77 -8.16 -16.51
C GLU A 22 -1.12 -7.02 -15.72
N MET A 23 -1.22 -7.09 -14.39
CA MET A 23 -0.60 -6.09 -13.50
C MET A 23 0.91 -6.03 -13.70
N ALA A 24 1.56 -7.18 -13.89
CA ALA A 24 2.99 -7.22 -14.15
C ALA A 24 3.35 -6.48 -15.45
N GLY A 25 2.52 -6.62 -16.49
CA GLY A 25 2.63 -5.88 -17.75
C GLY A 25 2.51 -4.37 -17.57
N GLU A 26 1.51 -3.93 -16.82
CA GLU A 26 1.28 -2.50 -16.52
C GLU A 26 2.44 -1.89 -15.72
N ARG A 27 2.86 -2.56 -14.65
CA ARG A 27 3.98 -2.12 -13.82
C ARG A 27 5.27 -2.05 -14.62
N LYS A 28 5.49 -3.00 -15.53
CA LYS A 28 6.64 -3.00 -16.43
C LYS A 28 6.59 -1.81 -17.39
N ALA A 29 5.44 -1.48 -17.95
CA ALA A 29 5.26 -0.30 -18.79
C ALA A 29 5.51 1.01 -18.00
N ALA A 30 5.14 1.04 -16.72
CA ALA A 30 5.44 2.15 -15.80
C ALA A 30 6.92 2.20 -15.33
N SER A 31 7.79 1.33 -15.84
CA SER A 31 9.20 1.22 -15.43
C SER A 31 9.39 0.93 -13.94
N ASP A 32 8.46 0.18 -13.33
CA ASP A 32 8.62 -0.29 -11.97
C ASP A 32 9.76 -1.32 -11.89
N PRO A 33 10.82 -1.08 -11.09
CA PRO A 33 11.93 -2.01 -10.96
C PRO A 33 11.51 -3.37 -10.38
N ASN A 34 10.38 -3.43 -9.68
CA ASN A 34 9.78 -4.63 -9.12
C ASN A 34 8.45 -4.99 -9.81
N TRP A 35 8.40 -4.85 -11.14
CA TRP A 35 7.17 -5.08 -11.91
C TRP A 35 6.57 -6.49 -11.76
N LYS A 36 7.36 -7.51 -11.43
CA LYS A 36 6.86 -8.87 -11.15
C LYS A 36 6.28 -9.03 -9.74
N GLY A 37 6.48 -8.08 -8.84
CA GLY A 37 6.23 -8.26 -7.41
C GLY A 37 7.23 -9.19 -6.74
N ARG A 38 7.15 -9.27 -5.40
CA ARG A 38 8.00 -10.11 -4.53
C ARG A 38 7.34 -11.45 -4.28
N LEU A 39 8.10 -12.51 -4.05
CA LEU A 39 7.50 -13.76 -3.57
C LEU A 39 6.99 -13.58 -2.15
N LEU A 40 5.84 -14.17 -1.82
CA LEU A 40 5.30 -14.13 -0.47
C LEU A 40 6.27 -14.78 0.54
N SER A 41 7.03 -15.80 0.14
CA SER A 41 8.11 -16.38 0.95
C SER A 41 9.20 -15.37 1.31
N GLU A 42 9.63 -14.52 0.36
CA GLU A 42 10.64 -13.47 0.60
C GLU A 42 10.12 -12.42 1.57
N VAL A 43 8.84 -12.06 1.45
CA VAL A 43 8.19 -11.11 2.37
C VAL A 43 8.09 -11.70 3.77
N LEU A 44 7.64 -12.95 3.89
CA LEU A 44 7.52 -13.63 5.19
C LEU A 44 8.89 -13.87 5.84
N GLU A 45 9.94 -14.14 5.06
CA GLU A 45 11.30 -14.25 5.59
C GLU A 45 11.75 -12.91 6.21
N GLU A 46 11.51 -11.80 5.52
CA GLU A 46 11.86 -10.46 6.00
C GLU A 46 11.08 -10.06 7.26
N THR A 47 9.81 -10.45 7.37
CA THR A 47 8.95 -10.11 8.51
C THR A 47 9.03 -11.12 9.66
N GLY A 48 9.86 -12.16 9.56
CA GLY A 48 9.93 -13.22 10.57
C GLY A 48 8.63 -14.05 10.68
N GLY A 49 7.93 -14.22 9.56
CA GLY A 49 6.68 -14.98 9.43
C GLY A 49 5.42 -14.19 9.76
N GLN A 50 5.53 -12.89 10.02
CA GLN A 50 4.37 -12.03 10.29
C GLN A 50 3.69 -11.57 9.00
N TYR A 51 2.36 -11.49 9.01
CA TYR A 51 1.56 -10.99 7.89
C TYR A 51 1.38 -9.46 7.94
N GLU A 52 2.43 -8.77 8.35
CA GLU A 52 2.50 -7.31 8.44
C GLU A 52 3.87 -6.84 7.95
N TYR A 53 3.86 -5.85 7.06
CA TYR A 53 5.09 -5.29 6.48
C TYR A 53 5.21 -3.82 6.82
N VAL A 54 6.38 -3.40 7.32
CA VAL A 54 6.63 -2.00 7.67
C VAL A 54 7.30 -1.31 6.50
N LEU A 55 6.63 -0.31 5.93
CA LEU A 55 7.19 0.56 4.90
C LEU A 55 7.72 1.85 5.54
N ASP A 56 8.97 2.19 5.23
CA ASP A 56 9.47 3.54 5.46
C ASP A 56 8.91 4.48 4.39
N ILE A 57 8.40 5.64 4.82
CA ILE A 57 7.79 6.61 3.92
C ILE A 57 8.88 7.57 3.42
N PRO A 58 9.08 7.69 2.09
CA PRO A 58 10.07 8.61 1.55
C PRO A 58 9.79 10.07 1.93
N ASP A 59 10.82 10.88 2.18
CA ASP A 59 10.69 12.30 2.55
C ASP A 59 9.79 13.10 1.61
N ARG A 60 9.86 12.80 0.30
CA ARG A 60 9.00 13.44 -0.70
C ARG A 60 7.52 13.19 -0.42
N VAL A 61 7.18 11.97 -0.01
CA VAL A 61 5.81 11.58 0.34
C VAL A 61 5.41 12.16 1.69
N MET A 62 6.32 12.26 2.65
CA MET A 62 6.07 12.92 3.94
C MET A 62 5.61 14.37 3.77
N ALA A 63 6.19 15.10 2.81
CA ALA A 63 5.77 16.47 2.51
C ALA A 63 4.33 16.55 1.97
N ASP A 64 3.94 15.61 1.11
CA ASP A 64 2.57 15.55 0.59
C ASP A 64 1.58 15.07 1.67
N LEU A 65 2.00 14.16 2.53
CA LEU A 65 1.24 13.68 3.69
C LEU A 65 0.98 14.80 4.70
N GLN A 66 1.97 15.67 4.96
CA GLN A 66 1.80 16.84 5.83
C GLN A 66 0.70 17.77 5.31
N ARG A 67 0.75 18.10 4.02
CA ARG A 67 -0.28 18.94 3.39
C ARG A 67 -1.67 18.29 3.49
N HIS A 68 -1.74 16.96 3.34
CA HIS A 68 -3.00 16.22 3.46
C HIS A 68 -3.58 16.27 4.88
N VAL A 69 -2.74 16.07 5.90
CA VAL A 69 -3.15 16.17 7.31
C VAL A 69 -3.65 17.55 7.66
N ASP A 70 -2.98 18.61 7.19
CA ASP A 70 -3.39 20.00 7.44
C ASP A 70 -4.77 20.32 6.84
N LEU A 71 -5.17 19.60 5.78
CA LEU A 71 -6.44 19.80 5.08
C LEU A 71 -7.59 18.95 5.61
N VAL A 72 -7.32 17.71 6.02
CA VAL A 72 -8.35 16.67 6.26
C VAL A 72 -8.36 16.16 7.70
N ASP A 73 -7.36 16.51 8.51
CA ASP A 73 -7.19 16.04 9.90
C ASP A 73 -7.25 14.50 10.03
N ASP A 74 -6.66 13.79 9.05
CA ASP A 74 -6.62 12.32 9.04
C ASP A 74 -5.67 11.81 10.15
N PRO A 75 -6.19 11.09 11.17
CA PRO A 75 -5.39 10.64 12.30
C PRO A 75 -4.35 9.58 11.92
N VAL A 76 -4.64 8.76 10.90
CA VAL A 76 -3.70 7.75 10.40
C VAL A 76 -2.53 8.45 9.71
N ALA A 77 -2.84 9.42 8.86
CA ALA A 77 -1.83 10.23 8.20
C ALA A 77 -0.96 11.01 9.20
N ARG A 78 -1.54 11.52 10.29
CA ARG A 78 -0.77 12.16 11.37
C ARG A 78 0.18 11.19 12.08
N GLN A 79 -0.29 9.99 12.42
CA GLN A 79 0.56 8.96 13.04
C GLN A 79 1.73 8.56 12.14
N VAL A 80 1.50 8.49 10.84
CA VAL A 80 2.55 8.18 9.86
C VAL A 80 3.56 9.32 9.75
N LEU A 81 3.14 10.59 9.84
CA LEU A 81 4.06 11.73 9.91
C LEU A 81 4.97 11.69 11.14
N GLU A 82 4.44 11.26 12.28
CA GLU A 82 5.21 11.16 13.52
C GLU A 82 6.25 10.03 13.49
N THR A 83 5.91 8.90 12.87
CA THR A 83 6.73 7.69 12.88
C THR A 83 7.60 7.53 11.64
N GLY A 84 7.25 8.21 10.53
CA GLY A 84 7.85 8.00 9.21
C GLY A 84 7.57 6.61 8.63
N ARG A 85 6.65 5.85 9.22
CA ARG A 85 6.43 4.43 8.92
C ARG A 85 4.96 4.11 8.77
N LEU A 86 4.69 3.12 7.94
CA LEU A 86 3.35 2.63 7.69
C LEU A 86 3.33 1.10 7.72
N VAL A 87 2.39 0.54 8.49
CA VAL A 87 2.19 -0.91 8.56
C VAL A 87 1.21 -1.32 7.48
N VAL A 88 1.63 -2.22 6.61
CA VAL A 88 0.80 -2.86 5.58
C VAL A 88 0.40 -4.24 6.09
N PRO A 89 -0.81 -4.42 6.60
CA PRO A 89 -1.32 -5.75 6.89
C PRO A 89 -1.60 -6.49 5.58
N PHE A 90 -1.22 -7.77 5.53
CA PHE A 90 -1.46 -8.64 4.37
C PHE A 90 -2.01 -10.01 4.76
N GLU A 91 -2.75 -10.06 5.88
CA GLU A 91 -3.42 -11.27 6.40
C GLU A 91 -4.39 -11.91 5.40
N ASN A 92 -4.91 -11.12 4.45
CA ASN A 92 -5.74 -11.60 3.34
C ASN A 92 -5.00 -12.57 2.39
N LEU A 93 -3.67 -12.63 2.48
CA LEU A 93 -2.82 -13.55 1.72
C LEU A 93 -2.50 -14.84 2.49
N ASN A 94 -2.98 -14.96 3.74
CA ASN A 94 -2.82 -16.17 4.53
C ASN A 94 -3.55 -17.35 3.85
N GLY A 95 -2.86 -18.48 3.74
CA GLY A 95 -3.36 -19.70 3.08
C GLY A 95 -3.00 -19.79 1.60
N LEU A 96 -2.39 -18.77 1.00
CA LEU A 96 -1.77 -18.87 -0.33
C LEU A 96 -0.42 -19.59 -0.24
N ASP A 97 0.00 -20.24 -1.33
CA ASP A 97 1.32 -20.90 -1.40
C ASP A 97 2.43 -19.83 -1.44
N PRO A 98 3.28 -19.72 -0.39
CA PRO A 98 4.29 -18.68 -0.33
C PRO A 98 5.39 -18.84 -1.38
N ALA A 99 5.63 -20.06 -1.87
CA ALA A 99 6.72 -20.36 -2.81
C ALA A 99 6.41 -19.92 -4.25
N THR A 100 5.14 -19.74 -4.58
CA THR A 100 4.68 -19.42 -5.93
C THR A 100 3.92 -18.09 -6.02
N THR A 101 3.33 -17.63 -4.92
CA THR A 101 2.53 -16.40 -4.88
C THR A 101 3.44 -15.18 -4.93
N ARG A 102 3.21 -14.30 -5.93
CA ARG A 102 3.86 -12.99 -6.03
C ARG A 102 2.94 -11.87 -5.58
N VAL A 103 3.47 -10.95 -4.80
CA VAL A 103 2.71 -9.91 -4.10
C VAL A 103 3.32 -8.53 -4.32
N ALA A 104 2.46 -7.53 -4.32
CA ALA A 104 2.82 -6.13 -4.25
C ALA A 104 2.24 -5.54 -2.97
N LEU A 105 3.13 -4.95 -2.16
CA LEU A 105 2.80 -4.22 -0.94
C LEU A 105 3.06 -2.74 -1.19
N GLY A 106 2.21 -1.88 -0.65
CA GLY A 106 2.36 -0.45 -0.84
C GLY A 106 1.28 0.36 -0.15
N PHE A 107 1.25 1.64 -0.48
CA PHE A 107 0.26 2.58 0.00
C PHE A 107 -0.10 3.60 -1.08
N GLY A 108 -1.20 4.32 -0.87
CA GLY A 108 -1.66 5.38 -1.78
C GLY A 108 -2.62 6.35 -1.11
N PHE A 109 -2.84 7.47 -1.78
CA PHE A 109 -3.81 8.49 -1.37
C PHE A 109 -5.09 8.38 -2.23
N GLY A 110 -6.24 8.30 -1.56
CA GLY A 110 -7.55 8.24 -2.20
C GLY A 110 -8.07 6.82 -2.43
N GLY A 111 -9.36 6.64 -2.18
CA GLY A 111 -10.06 5.37 -2.40
C GLY A 111 -9.83 4.85 -3.81
N HIS A 112 -9.18 3.70 -3.91
CA HIS A 112 -8.87 3.02 -5.16
C HIS A 112 -10.15 2.83 -5.98
N PRO A 113 -10.13 3.19 -7.27
CA PRO A 113 -10.49 2.15 -8.23
C PRO A 113 -9.47 2.06 -9.37
N ALA A 114 -9.16 0.80 -9.69
CA ALA A 114 -8.46 0.29 -10.88
C ALA A 114 -7.05 0.87 -11.15
#